data_AF-A0AAV7JHU4-F1
#
_entry.id   AF-A0AAV7JHU4-F1
#
_cell.length_a   1.000
_cell.length_b   1.000
_cell.length_c   1.000
_cell.angle_alpha   90.00
_cell.angle_beta   90.00
_cell.angle_gamma   90.00
#
_symmetry.space_group_name_H-M   'P 1'
#
loop_
_entity.id
_entity.type
_entity.pdbx_description
1 polymer ?
#
loop_
_entity_poly.entity_id
_entity_poly.type
_entity_poly.pdbx_seq_one_letter_code
_entity_poly.pdbx_strand_id
1 'polypeptide(L)'
;MAAQATESTKAVVTEVEPEPSSSELETDSNSEALQRTSEVYHTDNLPERFDCPHWFQGYGAQKQQNPVFKTSSSSYGSIPPSVHEMPIMYKGKNRSFTEHLGKCGMYRNNSLNTGMDKDKRM
;
A
#
# COMPACT_ATOMS: atom_id res chain seq x y z
N MET A 1 -43.50 34.98 63.66
CA MET A 1 -42.95 34.24 62.50
C MET A 1 -41.75 35.05 62.03
N ALA A 2 -40.49 34.87 62.46
CA ALA A 2 -39.67 33.68 62.64
C ALA A 2 -39.54 32.83 61.37
N ALA A 3 -38.61 33.17 60.49
CA ALA A 3 -37.36 32.43 60.27
C ALA A 3 -36.51 33.11 59.15
N GLN A 4 -35.26 33.42 59.47
CA GLN A 4 -34.20 33.73 58.53
C GLN A 4 -33.44 32.43 58.22
N ALA A 5 -32.97 32.24 56.99
CA ALA A 5 -31.99 31.21 56.59
C ALA A 5 -31.08 31.84 55.52
N THR A 6 -29.90 32.34 55.91
CA THR A 6 -28.56 31.70 55.82
C THR A 6 -28.01 31.58 54.39
N GLU A 7 -27.08 32.48 54.08
CA GLU A 7 -26.01 32.35 53.08
C GLU A 7 -25.03 31.24 53.51
N SER A 8 -24.43 30.48 52.57
CA SER A 8 -23.00 30.09 52.61
C SER A 8 -22.54 29.26 51.39
N THR A 9 -21.53 29.80 50.69
CA THR A 9 -20.31 29.15 50.14
C THR A 9 -20.36 28.10 49.01
N LYS A 10 -20.03 28.60 47.81
CA LYS A 10 -18.88 28.28 46.91
C LYS A 10 -18.39 26.82 46.78
N ALA A 11 -18.44 26.30 45.55
CA ALA A 11 -17.33 25.57 44.95
C ALA A 11 -17.23 25.95 43.46
N VAL A 12 -16.12 26.59 43.10
CA VAL A 12 -15.66 26.78 41.73
C VAL A 12 -14.97 25.49 41.34
N VAL A 13 -15.51 24.79 40.34
CA VAL A 13 -14.79 23.75 39.60
C VAL A 13 -14.67 24.28 38.18
N THR A 14 -13.46 24.72 37.86
CA THR A 14 -12.97 24.90 36.50
C THR A 14 -12.77 23.51 35.90
N GLU A 15 -13.65 23.12 34.99
CA GLU A 15 -13.33 22.11 33.99
C GLU A 15 -13.33 22.83 32.64
N VAL A 16 -12.10 23.07 32.17
CA VAL A 16 -11.79 23.39 30.79
C VAL A 16 -11.98 22.09 30.03
N GLU A 17 -13.03 21.99 29.22
CA GLU A 17 -13.07 21.02 28.12
C GLU A 17 -13.16 21.73 26.77
N PRO A 18 -12.48 21.18 25.76
CA PRO A 18 -11.89 21.92 24.67
C PRO A 18 -12.84 22.22 23.51
N GLU A 19 -12.51 23.31 22.83
CA GLU A 19 -12.92 23.70 21.47
C GLU A 19 -13.24 22.50 20.56
N PRO A 20 -14.40 22.49 19.86
CA PRO A 20 -14.62 21.59 18.74
C PRO A 20 -13.88 22.15 17.52
N SER A 21 -12.56 21.94 17.47
CA SER A 21 -11.78 22.08 16.23
C SER A 21 -11.48 20.69 15.66
N SER A 22 -12.51 19.87 15.51
CA SER A 22 -12.50 18.84 14.47
C SER A 22 -12.62 19.57 13.14
N SER A 23 -11.47 19.78 12.49
CA SER A 23 -11.45 20.06 11.07
C SER A 23 -12.14 18.88 10.40
N GLU A 24 -13.41 19.09 10.04
CA GLU A 24 -14.12 18.23 9.12
C GLU A 24 -13.34 18.28 7.81
N LEU A 25 -12.42 17.33 7.63
CA LEU A 25 -11.98 16.96 6.30
C LEU A 25 -13.18 16.25 5.67
N GLU A 26 -14.10 17.07 5.17
CA GLU A 26 -15.02 16.73 4.09
C GLU A 26 -14.14 16.29 2.92
N THR A 27 -13.69 15.04 2.97
CA THR A 27 -13.11 14.38 1.82
C THR A 27 -14.29 14.12 0.90
N ASP A 28 -14.37 14.89 -0.19
CA ASP A 28 -15.17 14.55 -1.35
C ASP A 28 -14.78 13.13 -1.78
N SER A 29 -15.48 12.15 -1.21
CA SER A 29 -15.16 10.70 -1.21
C SER A 29 -15.08 10.05 -2.60
N ASN A 30 -15.24 10.85 -3.65
CA ASN A 30 -15.26 10.43 -5.03
C ASN A 30 -14.03 10.89 -5.85
N SER A 31 -13.28 11.89 -5.39
CA SER A 31 -12.10 12.38 -6.15
C SER A 31 -10.82 11.64 -5.76
N GLU A 32 -10.58 11.44 -4.47
CA GLU A 32 -9.39 10.76 -3.91
C GLU A 32 -9.24 9.31 -4.39
N ALA A 33 -10.37 8.59 -4.57
CA ALA A 33 -10.37 7.19 -4.96
C ALA A 33 -10.00 6.95 -6.45
N LEU A 34 -9.99 8.01 -7.26
CA LEU A 34 -9.67 7.96 -8.69
C LEU A 34 -8.34 8.65 -9.04
N GLN A 35 -7.64 9.21 -8.06
CA GLN A 35 -6.37 9.88 -8.29
C GLN A 35 -5.32 8.89 -8.82
N ARG A 36 -4.59 9.32 -9.86
CA ARG A 36 -3.42 8.58 -10.32
C ARG A 36 -2.20 8.95 -9.52
N THR A 37 -1.29 8.00 -9.36
CA THR A 37 -0.03 8.27 -8.66
C THR A 37 0.83 9.28 -9.41
N SER A 38 0.79 9.26 -10.74
CA SER A 38 1.48 10.19 -11.63
C SER A 38 0.95 11.62 -11.56
N GLU A 39 -0.29 11.81 -11.11
CA GLU A 39 -0.89 13.14 -10.90
C GLU A 39 -0.41 13.78 -9.58
N VAL A 40 -0.07 12.96 -8.59
CA VAL A 40 0.35 13.40 -7.25
C VAL A 40 1.87 13.41 -7.08
N TYR A 41 2.56 12.45 -7.69
CA TYR A 41 4.00 12.24 -7.58
C TYR A 41 4.67 12.15 -8.96
N HIS A 42 5.94 12.50 -9.02
CA HIS A 42 6.74 12.23 -10.21
C HIS A 42 7.03 10.73 -10.33
N THR A 43 6.55 10.09 -11.39
CA THR A 43 6.69 8.64 -11.63
C THR A 43 7.60 8.33 -12.81
N ASP A 44 8.40 7.26 -12.71
CA ASP A 44 9.29 6.80 -13.78
C ASP A 44 9.00 5.36 -14.21
N ASN A 45 8.50 5.19 -15.43
CA ASN A 45 8.18 3.88 -16.03
C ASN A 45 7.32 2.99 -15.10
N LEU A 46 6.22 3.56 -14.60
CA LEU A 46 5.30 2.86 -13.71
C LEU A 46 4.21 2.14 -14.53
N PRO A 47 3.98 0.83 -14.32
CA PRO A 47 2.86 0.13 -14.94
C PRO A 47 1.51 0.74 -14.52
N GLU A 48 0.54 0.74 -15.44
CA GLU A 48 -0.80 1.31 -15.24
C GLU A 48 -1.51 0.75 -13.98
N ARG A 49 -1.26 -0.53 -13.66
CA ARG A 49 -1.76 -1.16 -12.43
C ARG A 49 -1.31 -0.46 -11.15
N PHE A 50 -0.07 0.03 -11.10
CA PHE A 50 0.44 0.76 -9.94
C PHE A 50 0.13 2.25 -10.03
N ASP A 51 -0.09 2.78 -11.24
CA ASP A 51 -0.46 4.17 -11.42
C ASP A 51 -1.91 4.47 -11.00
N CYS A 52 -2.80 3.48 -11.15
CA CYS A 52 -4.20 3.58 -10.75
C CYS A 52 -4.50 2.65 -9.56
N PRO A 53 -4.58 3.16 -8.31
CA PRO A 53 -4.84 2.32 -7.14
C PRO A 53 -6.14 1.52 -7.21
N HIS A 54 -7.15 2.04 -7.91
CA HIS A 54 -8.42 1.36 -8.16
C HIS A 54 -8.27 -0.01 -8.88
N TRP A 55 -7.15 -0.26 -9.57
CA TRP A 55 -6.87 -1.56 -10.17
C TRP A 55 -6.84 -2.70 -9.12
N PHE A 56 -6.49 -2.38 -7.87
CA PHE A 56 -6.41 -3.34 -6.77
C PHE A 56 -7.79 -3.59 -6.15
N GLN A 57 -8.48 -4.61 -6.67
CA GLN A 57 -9.80 -5.04 -6.17
C GLN A 57 -9.68 -6.08 -5.05
N GLY A 58 -10.74 -6.21 -4.24
CA GLY A 58 -10.87 -7.26 -3.21
C GLY A 58 -10.46 -6.83 -1.79
N TYR A 59 -9.94 -5.63 -1.63
CA TYR A 59 -9.74 -5.02 -0.31
C TYR A 59 -11.07 -4.55 0.28
N GLY A 60 -11.22 -4.62 1.60
CA GLY A 60 -12.46 -4.20 2.28
C GLY A 60 -13.68 -5.08 1.98
N ALA A 61 -13.56 -6.06 1.08
CA ALA A 61 -14.59 -7.05 0.76
C ALA A 61 -14.70 -8.14 1.84
N GLN A 62 -14.64 -7.73 3.11
CA GLN A 62 -14.79 -8.63 4.23
C GLN A 62 -16.21 -9.16 4.24
N LYS A 63 -16.34 -10.49 4.36
CA LYS A 63 -17.63 -11.09 4.66
C LYS A 63 -18.17 -10.42 5.92
N GLN A 64 -19.41 -9.94 5.87
CA GLN A 64 -20.08 -9.32 7.01
C GLN A 64 -20.06 -10.31 8.18
N GLN A 65 -19.17 -10.04 9.14
CA GLN A 65 -18.94 -10.86 10.32
C GLN A 65 -19.32 -10.04 11.54
N ASN A 66 -19.97 -10.69 12.50
CA ASN A 66 -20.33 -10.05 13.75
C ASN A 66 -19.06 -9.46 14.40
N PRO A 67 -19.06 -8.17 14.80
CA PRO A 67 -17.93 -7.52 15.45
C PRO A 67 -17.34 -8.31 16.63
N VAL A 68 -18.18 -9.04 17.37
CA VAL A 68 -17.76 -9.87 18.52
C VAL A 68 -16.85 -11.03 18.10
N PHE A 69 -16.97 -11.52 16.86
CA PHE A 69 -16.17 -12.62 16.33
C PHE A 69 -15.03 -12.16 15.43
N LYS A 70 -14.75 -10.85 15.30
CA LYS A 70 -13.62 -10.37 14.49
C LYS A 70 -12.30 -10.82 15.10
N THR A 71 -11.46 -11.46 14.29
CA THR A 71 -10.10 -11.83 14.70
C THR A 71 -9.11 -10.77 14.26
N SER A 72 -7.91 -10.79 14.85
CA SER A 72 -6.81 -9.91 14.41
C SER A 72 -6.37 -10.21 12.97
N SER A 73 -6.48 -11.46 12.52
CA SER A 73 -6.19 -11.82 11.13
C SER A 73 -7.20 -11.21 10.14
N SER A 74 -8.45 -10.96 10.57
CA SER A 74 -9.45 -10.29 9.73
C SER A 74 -9.09 -8.83 9.45
N SER A 75 -8.17 -8.17 10.15
CA SER A 75 -7.78 -6.80 9.80
C SER A 75 -6.91 -6.73 8.56
N TYR A 76 -6.20 -7.81 8.21
CA TYR A 76 -5.36 -7.86 7.03
C TYR A 76 -6.19 -7.77 5.75
N GLY A 77 -5.78 -6.91 4.80
CA GLY A 77 -6.51 -6.68 3.54
C GLY A 77 -7.84 -5.93 3.70
N SER A 78 -8.12 -5.37 4.88
CA SER A 78 -9.34 -4.58 5.14
C SER A 78 -9.38 -3.23 4.41
N ILE A 79 -8.23 -2.61 4.19
CA ILE A 79 -8.09 -1.25 3.66
C ILE A 79 -7.52 -1.33 2.24
N PRO A 80 -8.16 -0.69 1.24
CA PRO A 80 -7.63 -0.62 -0.11
C PRO A 80 -6.40 0.29 -0.17
N PRO A 81 -5.48 0.04 -1.11
CA PRO A 81 -4.29 0.85 -1.21
C PRO A 81 -4.58 2.24 -1.80
N SER A 82 -3.82 3.23 -1.34
CA SER A 82 -3.90 4.63 -1.79
C SER A 82 -2.73 5.02 -2.71
N VAL A 83 -2.83 6.15 -3.40
CA VAL A 83 -1.75 6.74 -4.22
C VAL A 83 -0.44 6.90 -3.45
N HIS A 84 -0.50 7.13 -2.13
CA HIS A 84 0.67 7.30 -1.27
C HIS A 84 1.37 5.99 -0.91
N GLU A 85 0.70 4.85 -1.08
CA GLU A 85 1.27 3.52 -0.83
C GLU A 85 1.87 2.92 -2.11
N MET A 86 1.49 3.44 -3.27
CA MET A 86 1.98 2.96 -4.55
C MET A 86 3.44 3.36 -4.80
N PRO A 87 4.22 2.50 -5.48
CA PRO A 87 5.60 2.81 -5.80
C PRO A 87 5.66 3.88 -6.89
N ILE A 88 6.62 4.80 -6.79
CA ILE A 88 6.90 5.81 -7.82
C ILE A 88 7.63 5.24 -9.05
N MET A 89 8.27 4.08 -8.90
CA MET A 89 9.03 3.41 -9.96
C MET A 89 8.95 1.89 -9.81
N TYR A 90 8.79 1.18 -10.92
CA TYR A 90 8.76 -0.28 -10.93
C TYR A 90 9.89 -0.83 -11.80
N LYS A 91 10.80 -1.60 -11.20
CA LYS A 91 11.93 -2.24 -11.89
C LYS A 91 11.74 -3.76 -11.96
N GLY A 92 10.70 -4.18 -12.68
CA GLY A 92 10.43 -5.59 -12.96
C GLY A 92 11.55 -6.20 -13.80
N LYS A 93 12.00 -7.41 -13.43
CA LYS A 93 12.96 -8.18 -14.24
C LYS A 93 12.23 -8.87 -15.39
N ASN A 94 12.56 -8.51 -16.62
CA ASN A 94 12.10 -9.24 -17.80
C ASN A 94 12.82 -10.60 -17.86
N ARG A 95 12.05 -11.68 -17.83
CA ARG A 95 12.57 -13.06 -17.88
C ARG A 95 12.38 -13.73 -19.24
N SER A 96 11.88 -13.03 -20.27
CA SER A 96 11.60 -13.61 -21.59
C SER A 96 12.79 -14.36 -22.20
N PHE A 97 13.99 -13.76 -22.17
CA PHE A 97 15.22 -14.40 -22.66
C PHE A 97 15.57 -15.69 -21.90
N THR A 98 15.59 -15.61 -20.56
CA THR A 98 15.93 -16.77 -19.72
C THR A 98 14.85 -17.85 -19.77
N GLU A 99 13.58 -17.48 -19.88
CA GLU A 99 12.47 -18.42 -20.02
C GLU A 99 12.58 -19.19 -21.34
N HIS A 100 12.93 -18.50 -22.43
CA HIS A 100 13.21 -19.14 -23.71
C HIS A 100 14.35 -20.18 -23.58
N LEU A 101 15.48 -19.79 -22.97
CA LEU A 101 16.59 -20.72 -22.74
C LEU A 101 16.25 -21.85 -21.76
N GLY A 102 15.43 -21.59 -20.75
CA GLY A 102 14.98 -22.60 -19.78
C GLY A 102 14.18 -23.72 -20.43
N LYS A 103 13.46 -23.44 -21.52
CA LYS A 103 12.74 -24.45 -22.32
C LYS A 103 13.68 -25.35 -23.12
N CYS A 104 14.89 -24.90 -23.45
CA CYS A 104 15.87 -25.64 -24.23
C CYS A 104 16.63 -26.72 -23.44
N GLY A 105 16.43 -26.81 -22.12
CA GLY A 105 17.03 -27.84 -21.27
C GLY A 105 18.51 -27.64 -20.97
N MET A 106 19.16 -28.69 -20.45
CA MET A 106 20.58 -28.64 -20.08
C MET A 106 21.47 -28.62 -21.31
N TYR A 107 22.45 -27.71 -21.32
CA TYR A 107 23.46 -27.64 -22.39
C TYR A 107 24.22 -28.96 -22.51
N ARG A 108 24.42 -29.41 -23.76
CA ARG A 108 25.29 -30.53 -24.12
C ARG A 108 26.21 -30.11 -25.24
N ASN A 109 27.51 -30.39 -25.08
CA ASN A 109 28.47 -30.19 -26.15
C ASN A 109 28.48 -31.43 -27.07
N ASN A 110 28.09 -31.23 -28.32
CA ASN A 110 28.14 -32.26 -29.38
C ASN A 110 29.15 -31.90 -30.49
N SER A 111 30.09 -30.98 -30.24
CA SER A 111 31.11 -30.61 -31.23
C SER A 111 32.29 -31.60 -31.26
N LEU A 112 33.00 -31.63 -32.39
CA LEU A 112 34.26 -32.35 -32.54
C LEU A 112 35.45 -31.42 -32.27
N ASN A 113 36.53 -31.95 -31.73
CA ASN A 113 37.78 -31.20 -31.56
C ASN A 113 38.47 -31.05 -32.93
N THR A 114 38.31 -29.89 -33.55
CA THR A 114 38.93 -29.55 -34.85
C THR A 114 40.04 -28.51 -34.72
N GLY A 115 40.51 -28.23 -33.49
CA GLY A 115 41.62 -27.32 -33.28
C GLY A 115 42.89 -27.87 -33.92
N MET A 116 43.48 -27.12 -34.87
CA MET A 116 44.82 -27.43 -35.37
C MET A 116 45.83 -27.22 -34.24
N ASP A 117 46.77 -28.15 -34.13
CA ASP A 117 47.82 -28.05 -33.12
C ASP A 117 48.65 -26.78 -33.36
N LYS A 118 48.83 -26.00 -32.30
CA LYS A 118 49.58 -24.74 -32.33
C LYS A 118 50.90 -24.97 -31.62
N ASP A 119 51.72 -25.82 -32.21
CA ASP A 119 53.11 -25.96 -31.81
C ASP A 119 53.80 -24.59 -31.98
N LYS A 120 54.06 -23.90 -30.88
CA LYS A 120 54.98 -22.75 -30.83
C LYS A 120 56.36 -23.25 -30.43
N ARG A 121 56.98 -24.05 -31.29
CA ARG A 121 58.37 -24.49 -31.10
C ARG A 121 59.29 -23.27 -31.28
N MET A 122 60.07 -22.97 -30.24
CA MET A 122 61.28 -22.14 -30.29
C MET A 122 62.42 -22.89 -30.95
#